data_AF-A0A4Y2M9B0-F1
#
_entry.id   AF-A0A4Y2M9B0-F1
#
_cell.length_a   1.000
_cell.length_b   1.000
_cell.length_c   1.000
_cell.angle_alpha   90.00
_cell.angle_beta   90.00
_cell.angle_gamma   90.00
#
_symmetry.space_group_name_H-M   'P 1'
#
loop_
_entity.id
_entity.type
_entity.pdbx_description
1 polymer ?
#
loop_
_entity_poly.entity_id
_entity_poly.type
_entity_poly.pdbx_seq_one_letter_code
_entity_poly.pdbx_strand_id
1 'polypeptide(L)'
;MSSTTTQSSGVTSVSYSFVLKWTLKAKQLKDLGNSSGASVIRSDLYQLKTTKNLRFYLEIEKPKKFNGDWATVKGSKMWSFKLAYAFSFSKDKAFKLKESPKLSFLDWFATNHVLDEENVTIHCVVVALPVHPAPSVKEDDLFLMKCQNSVDFEDMPNFTLPSGYTNEMVIEFIRQGELPDLTVGKAIEIIGQTKVHNCEVLKILCAEYLMNNITPQNFRQISRAAMDYALPLLERKCLKKITDGYNEIRY
;
A
#
# COMPACT_ATOMS: atom_id res chain seq x y z
N MET A 1 -19.78 -29.96 -49.91
CA MET A 1 -18.72 -29.27 -49.15
C MET A 1 -19.40 -28.26 -48.23
N SER A 2 -19.49 -28.53 -46.93
CA SER A 2 -19.98 -27.56 -45.94
C SER A 2 -18.79 -27.03 -45.15
N SER A 3 -18.53 -25.73 -45.22
CA SER A 3 -17.54 -25.08 -44.36
C SER A 3 -18.15 -24.83 -42.99
N THR A 4 -17.65 -25.51 -41.98
CA THR A 4 -17.95 -25.21 -40.58
C THR A 4 -17.15 -23.95 -40.20
N THR A 5 -17.82 -22.82 -40.05
CA THR A 5 -17.23 -21.63 -39.44
C THR A 5 -17.12 -21.85 -37.94
N THR A 6 -15.91 -22.08 -37.46
CA THR A 6 -15.59 -22.10 -36.04
C THR A 6 -15.72 -20.68 -35.48
N GLN A 7 -16.84 -20.36 -34.82
CA GLN A 7 -16.93 -19.16 -34.01
C GLN A 7 -16.00 -19.30 -32.81
N SER A 8 -14.90 -18.55 -32.82
CA SER A 8 -14.09 -18.33 -31.63
C SER A 8 -14.75 -17.23 -30.80
N SER A 9 -15.33 -17.61 -29.67
CA SER A 9 -15.75 -16.66 -28.64
C SER A 9 -14.59 -16.44 -27.66
N GLY A 10 -14.01 -15.24 -27.68
CA GLY A 10 -13.05 -14.79 -26.68
C GLY A 10 -13.76 -13.99 -25.59
N VAL A 11 -13.51 -14.32 -24.32
CA VAL A 11 -13.94 -13.51 -23.17
C VAL A 11 -12.71 -12.78 -22.64
N THR A 12 -12.69 -11.45 -22.78
CA THR A 12 -11.67 -10.59 -22.16
C THR A 12 -12.28 -9.88 -20.95
N SER A 13 -11.78 -10.18 -19.76
CA SER A 13 -12.13 -9.44 -18.55
C SER A 13 -11.29 -8.17 -18.48
N VAL A 14 -11.94 -7.02 -18.38
CA VAL A 14 -11.26 -5.73 -18.15
C VAL A 14 -11.14 -5.53 -16.64
N SER A 15 -9.92 -5.31 -16.15
CA SER A 15 -9.67 -4.93 -14.76
C SER A 15 -8.84 -3.66 -14.71
N TYR A 16 -9.11 -2.81 -13.72
CA TYR A 16 -8.32 -1.61 -13.46
C TYR A 16 -7.61 -1.77 -12.11
N SER A 17 -6.33 -1.43 -12.04
CA SER A 17 -5.56 -1.34 -10.80
C SER A 17 -5.15 0.11 -10.58
N PHE A 18 -5.43 0.64 -9.39
CA PHE A 18 -5.13 2.01 -9.00
C PHE A 18 -4.15 2.01 -7.83
N VAL A 19 -2.95 2.55 -8.04
CA VAL A 19 -1.99 2.82 -6.97
C VAL A 19 -2.27 4.22 -6.42
N LEU A 20 -2.67 4.30 -5.16
CA LEU A 20 -3.14 5.55 -4.56
C LEU A 20 -2.27 5.94 -3.38
N LYS A 21 -2.01 7.25 -3.30
CA LYS A 21 -1.36 7.90 -2.17
C LYS A 21 -2.28 8.97 -1.62
N TRP A 22 -2.54 8.92 -0.32
CA TRP A 22 -3.41 9.87 0.38
C TRP A 22 -2.74 10.31 1.67
N THR A 23 -2.46 11.61 1.79
CA THR A 23 -1.76 12.18 2.95
C THR A 23 -2.75 12.79 3.94
N LEU A 24 -2.58 12.46 5.21
CA LEU A 24 -3.35 12.96 6.35
C LEU A 24 -2.43 13.51 7.42
N LYS A 25 -2.98 14.25 8.37
CA LYS A 25 -2.30 14.52 9.64
C LYS A 25 -2.43 13.33 10.58
N ALA A 26 -1.36 12.97 11.28
CA ALA A 26 -1.36 11.89 12.25
C ALA A 26 -2.46 12.07 13.31
N LYS A 27 -2.73 13.33 13.70
CA LYS A 27 -3.84 13.69 14.60
C LYS A 27 -5.18 13.10 14.15
N GLN A 28 -5.49 13.12 12.85
CA GLN A 28 -6.76 12.59 12.34
C GLN A 28 -6.90 11.09 12.61
N LEU A 29 -5.81 10.32 12.43
CA LEU A 29 -5.78 8.89 12.73
C LEU A 29 -5.88 8.62 14.25
N LYS A 30 -5.29 9.48 15.08
CA LYS A 30 -5.40 9.36 16.54
C LYS A 30 -6.80 9.68 17.05
N ASP A 31 -7.40 10.76 16.53
CA ASP A 31 -8.74 11.19 16.88
C ASP A 31 -9.78 10.12 16.49
N LEU A 32 -9.55 9.38 15.41
CA LEU A 32 -10.36 8.22 15.04
C LEU A 32 -10.29 7.09 16.08
N GLY A 33 -9.12 6.82 16.66
CA GLY A 33 -8.95 5.82 17.72
C GLY A 33 -9.56 6.25 19.06
N ASN A 34 -9.41 7.53 19.41
CA ASN A 34 -9.70 8.05 20.75
C ASN A 34 -11.10 8.68 20.89
N SER A 35 -11.69 9.21 19.83
CA SER A 35 -12.96 9.94 19.91
C SER A 35 -14.20 9.04 19.86
N SER A 36 -15.30 9.54 20.41
CA SER A 36 -16.65 9.00 20.26
C SER A 36 -17.40 9.56 19.03
N GLY A 37 -16.88 10.62 18.41
CA GLY A 37 -17.60 11.42 17.40
C GLY A 37 -17.20 11.16 15.94
N ALA A 38 -15.93 10.91 15.64
CA ALA A 38 -15.49 10.58 14.28
C ALA A 38 -15.46 9.05 14.10
N SER A 39 -16.36 8.51 13.28
CA SER A 39 -16.42 7.07 13.01
C SER A 39 -15.54 6.62 11.84
N VAL A 40 -15.26 7.53 10.90
CA VAL A 40 -14.56 7.25 9.65
C VAL A 40 -13.79 8.48 9.15
N ILE A 41 -12.58 8.28 8.63
CA ILE A 41 -11.86 9.25 7.80
C ILE A 41 -12.03 8.86 6.33
N ARG A 42 -12.34 9.81 5.46
CA ARG A 42 -12.56 9.55 4.02
C ARG A 42 -11.52 10.25 3.16
N SER A 43 -11.07 9.58 2.11
CA SER A 43 -10.32 10.22 1.04
C SER A 43 -11.22 11.10 0.17
N ASP A 44 -10.62 11.78 -0.80
CA ASP A 44 -11.36 12.36 -1.92
C ASP A 44 -12.09 11.29 -2.73
N LEU A 45 -13.09 11.73 -3.51
CA LEU A 45 -13.82 10.91 -4.46
C LEU A 45 -13.03 10.84 -5.77
N TYR A 46 -12.53 9.65 -6.12
CA TYR A 46 -11.79 9.42 -7.35
C TYR A 46 -12.73 8.99 -8.48
N GLN A 47 -12.62 9.62 -9.64
CA GLN A 47 -13.45 9.35 -10.81
C GLN A 47 -12.60 9.17 -12.08
N LEU A 48 -12.74 8.03 -12.76
CA LEU A 48 -12.12 7.80 -14.06
C LEU A 48 -12.97 8.43 -15.17
N LYS A 49 -12.47 9.46 -15.87
CA LYS A 49 -13.27 10.22 -16.86
C LYS A 49 -13.71 9.36 -18.04
N THR A 50 -12.87 8.43 -18.50
CA THR A 50 -13.19 7.53 -19.62
C THR A 50 -14.32 6.57 -19.30
N THR A 51 -14.62 6.35 -18.02
CA THR A 51 -15.74 5.52 -17.58
C THR A 51 -16.56 6.25 -16.52
N LYS A 52 -17.58 7.00 -16.95
CA LYS A 52 -18.40 7.92 -16.11
C LYS A 52 -18.98 7.32 -14.82
N ASN A 53 -19.07 5.99 -14.76
CA ASN A 53 -19.65 5.23 -13.65
C ASN A 53 -18.60 4.48 -12.82
N LEU A 54 -17.29 4.71 -13.03
CA LEU A 54 -16.23 4.19 -12.17
C LEU A 54 -15.84 5.28 -11.18
N ARG A 55 -16.40 5.20 -9.98
CA ARG A 55 -16.17 6.14 -8.89
C ARG A 55 -15.91 5.40 -7.61
N PHE A 56 -14.92 5.83 -6.83
CA PHE A 56 -14.65 5.23 -5.54
C PHE A 56 -13.91 6.18 -4.60
N TYR A 57 -13.94 5.88 -3.31
CA TYR A 57 -13.13 6.52 -2.28
C TYR A 57 -12.71 5.49 -1.23
N LEU A 58 -11.74 5.86 -0.42
CA LEU A 58 -11.22 5.06 0.68
C LEU A 58 -11.83 5.55 1.99
N GLU A 59 -12.14 4.60 2.87
CA GLU A 59 -12.55 4.85 4.24
C GLU A 59 -11.56 4.21 5.20
N ILE A 60 -11.13 4.96 6.21
CA ILE A 60 -10.44 4.42 7.38
C ILE A 60 -11.42 4.46 8.54
N GLU A 61 -11.81 3.29 9.01
CA GLU A 61 -12.70 3.09 10.14
C GLU A 61 -11.93 2.99 11.45
N LYS A 62 -12.65 3.19 12.57
CA LYS A 62 -12.11 2.98 13.90
C LYS A 62 -11.54 1.56 14.04
N PRO A 63 -10.38 1.38 14.68
CA PRO A 63 -9.82 0.06 14.93
C PRO A 63 -10.83 -0.79 15.69
N LYS A 64 -11.25 -1.90 15.09
CA LYS A 64 -12.01 -2.91 15.83
C LYS A 64 -11.05 -3.53 16.85
N LYS A 65 -11.54 -3.81 18.08
CA LYS A 65 -10.72 -4.31 19.20
C LYS A 65 -9.93 -5.60 18.89
N PHE A 66 -10.26 -6.28 17.80
CA PHE A 66 -9.60 -7.49 17.32
C PHE A 66 -9.23 -7.33 15.85
N ASN A 67 -7.98 -7.70 15.52
CA ASN A 67 -7.36 -7.76 14.18
C ASN A 67 -8.39 -7.75 13.04
N GLY A 68 -8.53 -6.60 12.40
CA GLY A 68 -9.46 -6.42 11.29
C GLY A 68 -9.01 -5.23 10.46
N ASP A 69 -9.42 -5.20 9.20
CA ASP A 69 -9.08 -4.13 8.27
C ASP A 69 -9.59 -2.78 8.78
N TRP A 70 -8.70 -1.80 8.88
CA TRP A 70 -9.05 -0.41 9.17
C TRP A 70 -9.45 0.31 7.89
N ALA A 71 -8.83 -0.06 6.76
CA ALA A 71 -9.10 0.55 5.47
C ALA A 71 -10.07 -0.29 4.63
N THR A 72 -11.08 0.37 4.05
CA THR A 72 -11.98 -0.21 3.06
C THR A 72 -12.13 0.70 1.84
N VAL A 73 -12.62 0.14 0.75
CA VAL A 73 -12.97 0.89 -0.47
C VAL A 73 -14.49 0.91 -0.61
N LYS A 74 -15.04 2.09 -0.89
CA LYS A 74 -16.44 2.28 -1.26
C LYS A 74 -16.47 2.77 -2.69
N GLY A 75 -17.36 2.22 -3.51
CA GLY A 75 -17.43 2.63 -4.89
C GLY A 75 -18.76 2.32 -5.54
N SER A 76 -18.86 2.79 -6.77
CA SER A 76 -20.00 2.69 -7.67
C SER A 76 -20.54 1.26 -7.81
N LYS A 77 -21.88 1.10 -7.83
CA LYS A 77 -22.52 -0.24 -7.85
C LYS A 77 -22.28 -1.03 -9.15
N MET A 78 -21.87 -0.33 -10.20
CA MET A 78 -21.51 -0.91 -11.50
C MET A 78 -20.16 -1.66 -11.47
N TRP A 79 -19.44 -1.60 -10.34
CA TRP A 79 -18.09 -2.11 -10.20
C TRP A 79 -17.94 -2.89 -8.89
N SER A 80 -17.14 -3.95 -8.95
CA SER A 80 -16.63 -4.65 -7.79
C SER A 80 -15.26 -4.09 -7.46
N PHE A 81 -15.09 -3.64 -6.22
CA PHE A 81 -13.84 -3.07 -5.74
C PHE A 81 -13.18 -4.00 -4.73
N LYS A 82 -11.87 -4.19 -4.88
CA LYS A 82 -11.02 -4.89 -3.94
C LYS A 82 -9.86 -3.98 -3.55
N LEU A 83 -9.80 -3.63 -2.26
CA LEU A 83 -8.58 -3.07 -1.69
C LEU A 83 -7.57 -4.22 -1.53
N ALA A 84 -6.56 -4.29 -2.41
CA ALA A 84 -5.60 -5.40 -2.41
C ALA A 84 -4.71 -5.38 -1.17
N TYR A 85 -4.23 -4.19 -0.79
CA TYR A 85 -3.57 -3.92 0.48
C TYR A 85 -3.64 -2.42 0.78
N ALA A 86 -3.39 -2.06 2.04
CA ALA A 86 -3.20 -0.68 2.46
C ALA A 86 -2.26 -0.64 3.68
N PHE A 87 -1.36 0.33 3.68
CA PHE A 87 -0.53 0.66 4.82
C PHE A 87 -0.33 2.17 4.91
N SER A 88 -0.09 2.67 6.11
CA SER A 88 0.37 4.03 6.32
C SER A 88 1.88 4.04 6.50
N PHE A 89 2.52 5.14 6.14
CA PHE A 89 3.92 5.38 6.45
C PHE A 89 4.14 6.85 6.82
N SER A 90 5.12 7.07 7.68
CA SER A 90 5.48 8.37 8.22
C SER A 90 6.97 8.36 8.51
N LYS A 91 7.71 9.29 7.91
CA LYS A 91 9.18 9.31 7.93
C LYS A 91 9.73 7.92 7.57
N ASP A 92 10.28 7.22 8.55
CA ASP A 92 11.07 6.01 8.35
C ASP A 92 10.31 4.74 8.81
N LYS A 93 8.99 4.86 9.07
CA LYS A 93 8.15 3.79 9.59
C LYS A 93 6.93 3.52 8.74
N ALA A 94 6.50 2.27 8.69
CA ALA A 94 5.25 1.86 8.07
C ALA A 94 4.40 0.98 9.00
N PHE A 95 3.08 1.07 8.83
CA PHE A 95 2.09 0.36 9.62
C PHE A 95 0.98 -0.17 8.73
N LYS A 96 0.56 -1.42 8.93
CA LYS A 96 -0.55 -1.98 8.15
C LYS A 96 -1.88 -1.34 8.54
N LEU A 97 -2.71 -1.11 7.53
CA LEU A 97 -4.11 -0.67 7.66
C LEU A 97 -5.10 -1.72 7.14
N LYS A 98 -4.62 -2.66 6.33
CA LYS A 98 -5.36 -3.82 5.85
C LYS A 98 -4.50 -5.06 6.02
N GLU A 99 -5.10 -6.17 6.44
CA GLU A 99 -4.41 -7.46 6.46
C GLU A 99 -4.01 -7.88 5.05
N SER A 100 -2.76 -8.33 4.94
CA SER A 100 -2.20 -8.89 3.72
C SER A 100 -1.01 -9.79 4.11
N PRO A 101 -0.92 -11.02 3.59
CA PRO A 101 0.24 -11.88 3.82
C PRO A 101 1.56 -11.20 3.45
N LYS A 102 1.55 -10.42 2.36
CA LYS A 102 2.72 -9.66 1.88
C LYS A 102 3.11 -8.49 2.80
N LEU A 103 2.26 -8.10 3.75
CA LEU A 103 2.52 -7.04 4.75
C LEU A 103 2.47 -7.59 6.19
N SER A 104 2.57 -8.91 6.36
CA SER A 104 2.47 -9.57 7.67
C SER A 104 3.55 -9.13 8.65
N PHE A 105 4.70 -8.67 8.15
CA PHE A 105 5.81 -8.12 8.93
C PHE A 105 5.55 -6.70 9.47
N LEU A 106 4.50 -6.02 9.01
CA LEU A 106 4.14 -4.70 9.53
C LEU A 106 3.29 -4.81 10.79
N ASP A 107 3.59 -3.95 11.76
CA ASP A 107 2.74 -3.72 12.92
C ASP A 107 1.50 -2.90 12.55
N TRP A 108 0.46 -3.03 13.36
CA TRP A 108 -0.70 -2.14 13.26
C TRP A 108 -0.32 -0.72 13.69
N PHE A 109 -0.98 0.28 13.11
CA PHE A 109 -0.73 1.68 13.48
C PHE A 109 -1.03 1.90 14.97
N ALA A 110 -0.02 2.30 15.74
CA ALA A 110 -0.19 2.68 17.13
C ALA A 110 0.00 4.19 17.30
N THR A 111 -0.99 4.82 17.92
CA THR A 111 -1.10 6.28 18.08
C THR A 111 0.06 6.92 18.86
N ASN A 112 0.84 6.13 19.59
CA ASN A 112 1.96 6.59 20.42
C ASN A 112 3.26 6.82 19.63
N HIS A 113 3.34 6.44 18.35
CA HIS A 113 4.59 6.45 17.59
C HIS A 113 4.80 7.65 16.66
N VAL A 114 3.80 8.51 16.48
CA VAL A 114 3.82 9.60 15.50
C VAL A 114 3.33 10.88 16.17
N LEU A 115 3.96 12.03 15.91
CA LEU A 115 3.52 13.33 16.45
C LEU A 115 2.26 13.81 15.73
N ASP A 116 1.35 14.50 16.42
CA ASP A 116 0.05 14.93 15.88
C ASP A 116 0.13 15.72 14.57
N GLU A 117 1.15 16.58 14.46
CA GLU A 117 1.38 17.46 13.31
C GLU A 117 2.03 16.76 12.11
N GLU A 118 2.55 15.55 12.31
CA GLU A 118 3.28 14.80 11.30
C GLU A 118 2.34 14.35 10.16
N ASN A 119 2.84 14.41 8.93
CA ASN A 119 2.13 13.91 7.76
C ASN A 119 2.27 12.39 7.70
N VAL A 120 1.13 11.70 7.72
CA VAL A 120 1.05 10.26 7.51
C VAL A 120 0.48 10.03 6.11
N THR A 121 1.21 9.30 5.28
CA THR A 121 0.77 8.96 3.93
C THR A 121 0.26 7.54 3.90
N ILE A 122 -0.93 7.35 3.35
CA ILE A 122 -1.53 6.05 3.11
C ILE A 122 -1.17 5.65 1.68
N HIS A 123 -0.56 4.48 1.52
CA HIS A 123 -0.31 3.86 0.23
C HIS A 123 -1.16 2.61 0.11
N CYS A 124 -1.90 2.48 -1.00
CA CYS A 124 -2.77 1.34 -1.22
C CYS A 124 -2.96 1.04 -2.70
N VAL A 125 -3.52 -0.15 -2.95
CA VAL A 125 -3.89 -0.60 -4.30
C VAL A 125 -5.36 -0.98 -4.31
N VAL A 126 -6.12 -0.35 -5.20
CA VAL A 126 -7.54 -0.65 -5.44
C VAL A 126 -7.67 -1.32 -6.80
N VAL A 127 -8.25 -2.51 -6.82
CA VAL A 127 -8.61 -3.22 -8.05
C VAL A 127 -10.10 -3.06 -8.29
N ALA A 128 -10.49 -2.63 -9.49
CA ALA A 128 -11.87 -2.49 -9.91
C ALA A 128 -12.17 -3.43 -11.10
N LEU A 129 -13.29 -4.15 -11.00
CA LEU A 129 -13.80 -5.05 -12.01
C LEU A 129 -15.23 -4.64 -12.38
N PRO A 130 -15.59 -4.57 -13.67
CA PRO A 130 -16.95 -4.28 -14.07
C PRO A 130 -17.87 -5.42 -13.61
N VAL A 131 -19.03 -5.07 -13.06
CA VAL A 131 -20.07 -6.03 -12.69
C VAL A 131 -21.21 -5.89 -13.67
N HIS A 132 -21.80 -7.00 -14.09
CA HIS A 132 -23.08 -6.98 -14.81
C HIS A 132 -24.18 -6.64 -13.80
N PRO A 133 -24.70 -5.41 -13.79
CA PRO A 133 -25.70 -5.01 -12.82
C PRO A 133 -26.99 -5.75 -13.14
N ALA A 134 -27.77 -6.09 -12.12
CA ALA A 134 -29.15 -6.50 -12.37
C ALA A 134 -29.89 -5.35 -13.11
N PRO A 135 -30.81 -5.64 -14.04
CA PRO A 135 -31.49 -4.62 -14.85
C PRO A 135 -32.23 -3.54 -14.05
N SER A 136 -32.47 -3.77 -12.76
CA SER A 136 -33.15 -2.87 -11.82
C SER A 136 -32.23 -1.90 -11.08
N VAL A 137 -30.91 -1.97 -11.25
CA VAL A 137 -29.96 -1.08 -10.56
C VAL A 137 -29.96 0.27 -11.28
N LYS A 138 -30.54 1.30 -10.63
CA LYS A 138 -30.44 2.70 -11.09
C LYS A 138 -28.96 3.13 -11.11
N GLU A 139 -28.64 4.04 -12.03
CA GLU A 139 -27.31 4.65 -12.17
C GLU A 139 -26.84 5.27 -10.85
N ASP A 140 -25.60 4.91 -10.47
CA ASP A 140 -24.78 5.26 -9.30
C ASP A 140 -25.34 6.13 -8.15
N ASP A 141 -25.40 5.54 -6.95
CA ASP A 141 -25.73 6.22 -5.68
C ASP A 141 -24.50 6.79 -4.93
N LEU A 142 -23.31 6.86 -5.55
CA LEU A 142 -22.13 7.43 -4.88
C LEU A 142 -22.17 8.96 -4.95
N PHE A 143 -22.68 9.59 -3.90
CA PHE A 143 -22.73 11.04 -3.77
C PHE A 143 -21.45 11.59 -3.12
N LEU A 144 -21.00 12.74 -3.61
CA LEU A 144 -19.92 13.51 -2.99
C LEU A 144 -20.35 13.90 -1.57
N MET A 145 -19.59 13.45 -0.56
CA MET A 145 -19.91 13.77 0.83
C MET A 145 -19.40 15.17 1.20
N LYS A 146 -19.99 15.75 2.25
CA LYS A 146 -19.51 17.02 2.83
C LYS A 146 -18.03 16.87 3.22
N CYS A 147 -17.18 17.80 2.78
CA CYS A 147 -15.73 17.82 2.98
C CYS A 147 -14.90 16.84 2.13
N GLN A 148 -15.48 16.20 1.09
CA GLN A 148 -14.72 15.52 0.05
C GLN A 148 -14.55 16.42 -1.18
N ASN A 149 -13.40 16.35 -1.83
CA ASN A 149 -13.23 16.89 -3.18
C ASN A 149 -13.45 15.77 -4.21
N SER A 150 -13.73 16.16 -5.46
CA SER A 150 -13.69 15.24 -6.61
C SER A 150 -12.31 15.32 -7.24
N VAL A 151 -11.70 14.16 -7.51
CA VAL A 151 -10.44 14.02 -8.22
C VAL A 151 -10.71 13.22 -9.48
N ASP A 152 -10.78 13.92 -10.60
CA ASP A 152 -10.93 13.29 -11.91
C ASP A 152 -9.57 12.90 -12.48
N PHE A 153 -9.48 11.71 -13.06
CA PHE A 153 -8.30 11.25 -13.78
C PHE A 153 -8.70 10.67 -15.14
N GLU A 154 -7.91 10.99 -16.16
CA GLU A 154 -8.30 10.74 -17.56
C GLU A 154 -7.87 9.37 -18.06
N ASP A 155 -6.71 8.86 -17.63
CA ASP A 155 -6.19 7.54 -17.99
C ASP A 155 -5.14 7.07 -16.96
N MET A 156 -4.71 5.81 -17.08
CA MET A 156 -3.51 5.32 -16.39
C MET A 156 -2.36 6.27 -16.75
N PRO A 157 -1.68 6.93 -15.80
CA PRO A 157 -0.60 7.84 -16.14
C PRO A 157 0.43 7.08 -16.97
N ASN A 158 0.84 7.66 -18.10
CA ASN A 158 1.92 7.08 -18.90
C ASN A 158 3.23 7.29 -18.11
N PHE A 159 3.46 6.44 -17.11
CA PHE A 159 4.69 6.44 -16.33
C PHE A 159 5.80 5.90 -17.25
N THR A 160 6.41 6.81 -18.01
CA THR A 160 7.75 6.61 -18.53
C THR A 160 8.67 6.52 -17.33
N LEU A 161 9.02 5.30 -16.94
CA LEU A 161 10.04 5.08 -15.93
C LEU A 161 11.38 5.54 -16.52
N PRO A 162 12.24 6.17 -15.72
CA PRO A 162 13.58 6.54 -16.18
C PRO A 162 14.30 5.31 -16.77
N SER A 163 15.03 5.50 -17.86
CA SER A 163 15.73 4.42 -18.59
C SER A 163 16.75 3.63 -17.73
N GLY A 164 17.12 4.16 -16.56
CA GLY A 164 17.99 3.49 -15.58
C GLY A 164 17.27 2.53 -14.64
N TYR A 165 15.95 2.35 -14.74
CA TYR A 165 15.22 1.42 -13.88
C TYR A 165 15.31 0.02 -14.49
N THR A 166 16.10 -0.84 -13.87
CA THR A 166 16.29 -2.23 -14.33
C THR A 166 15.69 -3.28 -13.40
N ASN A 167 15.27 -2.88 -12.19
CA ASN A 167 14.72 -3.81 -11.22
C ASN A 167 13.21 -3.98 -11.42
N GLU A 168 12.82 -5.09 -12.05
CA GLU A 168 11.43 -5.39 -12.39
C GLU A 168 10.50 -5.33 -11.17
N MET A 169 10.94 -5.78 -9.99
CA MET A 169 10.12 -5.72 -8.77
C MET A 169 9.77 -4.28 -8.37
N VAL A 170 10.70 -3.34 -8.58
CA VAL A 170 10.46 -1.92 -8.29
C VAL A 170 9.53 -1.33 -9.35
N ILE A 171 9.71 -1.72 -10.61
CA ILE A 171 8.88 -1.30 -11.75
C ILE A 171 7.42 -1.74 -11.53
N GLU A 172 7.20 -3.00 -11.20
CA GLU A 172 5.89 -3.59 -10.91
C GLU A 172 5.24 -2.93 -9.70
N PHE A 173 6.01 -2.67 -8.63
CA PHE A 173 5.51 -1.94 -7.47
C PHE A 173 5.06 -0.51 -7.81
N ILE A 174 5.82 0.22 -8.62
CA ILE A 174 5.46 1.60 -9.00
C ILE A 174 4.25 1.63 -9.93
N ARG A 175 4.21 0.74 -10.92
CA ARG A 175 3.19 0.75 -11.98
C ARG A 175 1.87 0.13 -11.55
N GLN A 176 1.95 -1.03 -10.91
CA GLN A 176 0.79 -1.86 -10.60
C GLN A 176 0.52 -1.94 -9.10
N GLY A 177 1.48 -1.45 -8.29
CA GLY A 177 1.42 -1.60 -6.85
C GLY A 177 1.74 -3.02 -6.40
N GLU A 178 2.34 -3.87 -7.23
CA GLU A 178 2.65 -5.23 -6.81
C GLU A 178 3.73 -5.24 -5.72
N LEU A 179 3.39 -5.80 -4.55
CA LEU A 179 4.35 -5.96 -3.46
C LEU A 179 5.31 -7.11 -3.79
N PRO A 180 6.63 -6.90 -3.70
CA PRO A 180 7.60 -7.95 -3.93
C PRO A 180 7.57 -8.99 -2.81
N ASP A 181 7.85 -10.24 -3.17
CA ASP A 181 8.10 -11.30 -2.17
C ASP A 181 9.48 -11.08 -1.55
N LEU A 182 9.49 -10.37 -0.43
CA LEU A 182 10.70 -9.91 0.24
C LEU A 182 11.48 -11.06 0.90
N THR A 183 12.78 -11.04 0.66
CA THR A 183 13.81 -11.76 1.42
C THR A 183 14.82 -10.73 1.92
N VAL A 184 15.67 -11.11 2.88
CA VAL A 184 16.73 -10.21 3.38
C VAL A 184 17.60 -9.69 2.23
N GLY A 185 18.02 -10.57 1.32
CA GLY A 185 18.82 -10.19 0.14
C GLY A 185 18.10 -9.19 -0.76
N LYS A 186 16.84 -9.47 -1.13
CA LYS A 186 16.05 -8.59 -2.00
C LYS A 186 15.78 -7.23 -1.35
N ALA A 187 15.47 -7.20 -0.05
CA ALA A 187 15.24 -5.95 0.66
C ALA A 187 16.49 -5.06 0.66
N ILE A 188 17.67 -5.65 0.90
CA ILE A 188 18.97 -4.93 0.86
C ILE A 188 19.27 -4.43 -0.56
N GLU A 189 19.02 -5.25 -1.58
CA GLU A 189 19.21 -4.86 -2.98
C GLU A 189 18.34 -3.66 -3.36
N ILE A 190 17.04 -3.73 -3.05
CA ILE A 190 16.08 -2.64 -3.34
C ILE A 190 16.50 -1.36 -2.61
N ILE A 191 16.87 -1.44 -1.32
CA ILE A 191 17.36 -0.28 -0.57
C ILE A 191 18.58 0.34 -1.26
N GLY A 192 19.56 -0.46 -1.66
CA GLY A 192 20.77 0.01 -2.35
C GLY A 192 20.49 0.71 -3.68
N GLN A 193 19.38 0.39 -4.34
CA GLN A 193 18.95 1.00 -5.59
C GLN A 193 18.05 2.22 -5.40
N THR A 194 17.72 2.62 -4.16
CA THR A 194 16.75 3.71 -3.91
C THR A 194 17.15 5.04 -4.54
N LYS A 195 18.45 5.34 -4.59
CA LYS A 195 18.96 6.56 -5.25
C LYS A 195 18.69 6.57 -6.76
N VAL A 196 18.58 5.39 -7.38
CA VAL A 196 18.26 5.25 -8.80
C VAL A 196 16.76 5.38 -9.00
N HIS A 197 15.95 4.67 -8.19
CA HIS A 197 14.53 4.54 -8.44
C HIS A 197 13.60 5.51 -7.69
N ASN A 198 14.15 6.33 -6.79
CA ASN A 198 13.45 7.36 -6.00
C ASN A 198 12.09 6.89 -5.41
N CYS A 199 12.01 5.63 -4.98
CA CYS A 199 10.79 5.03 -4.44
C CYS A 199 10.93 4.84 -2.93
N GLU A 200 10.83 5.95 -2.20
CA GLU A 200 11.04 5.96 -0.74
C GLU A 200 10.07 5.05 0.01
N VAL A 201 8.84 4.91 -0.50
CA VAL A 201 7.82 4.02 0.08
C VAL A 201 8.32 2.57 0.15
N LEU A 202 8.95 2.09 -0.94
CA LEU A 202 9.45 0.73 -1.00
C LEU A 202 10.69 0.55 -0.14
N LYS A 203 11.55 1.58 -0.04
CA LYS A 203 12.69 1.60 0.90
C LYS A 203 12.22 1.47 2.34
N ILE A 204 11.19 2.20 2.75
CA ILE A 204 10.61 2.13 4.10
C ILE A 204 10.07 0.72 4.38
N LEU A 205 9.32 0.14 3.43
CA LEU A 205 8.84 -1.25 3.56
C LEU A 205 9.98 -2.26 3.71
N CYS A 206 11.04 -2.12 2.91
CA CYS A 206 12.22 -2.98 3.02
C CYS A 206 12.91 -2.83 4.37
N ALA A 207 13.04 -1.60 4.89
CA ALA A 207 13.63 -1.35 6.20
C ALA A 207 12.79 -1.97 7.34
N GLU A 208 11.46 -1.83 7.28
CA GLU A 208 10.54 -2.49 8.23
C GLU A 208 10.63 -4.01 8.16
N TYR A 209 10.71 -4.58 6.96
CA TYR A 209 10.93 -6.01 6.80
C TYR A 209 12.23 -6.45 7.46
N LEU A 210 13.34 -5.75 7.22
CA LEU A 210 14.64 -6.07 7.83
C LEU A 210 14.62 -5.96 9.35
N MET A 211 13.99 -4.92 9.92
CA MET A 211 13.88 -4.73 11.37
C MET A 211 13.13 -5.87 12.07
N ASN A 212 12.15 -6.47 11.40
CA ASN A 212 11.32 -7.55 11.94
C ASN A 212 11.85 -8.95 11.62
N ASN A 213 12.86 -9.08 10.76
CA ASN A 213 13.44 -10.37 10.34
C ASN A 213 14.92 -10.52 10.73
N ILE A 214 15.38 -9.82 11.78
CA ILE A 214 16.75 -9.99 12.32
C ILE A 214 16.86 -11.34 13.04
N THR A 215 17.72 -12.22 12.53
CA THR A 215 18.09 -13.52 13.10
C THR A 215 19.61 -13.62 13.28
N PRO A 216 20.15 -14.60 14.04
CA PRO A 216 21.60 -14.74 14.19
C PRO A 216 22.32 -14.95 12.84
N GLN A 217 21.69 -15.69 11.92
CA GLN A 217 22.28 -16.04 10.62
C GLN A 217 22.40 -14.83 9.69
N ASN A 218 21.45 -13.90 9.74
CA ASN A 218 21.42 -12.74 8.86
C ASN A 218 21.86 -11.42 9.53
N PHE A 219 22.09 -11.42 10.84
CA PHE A 219 22.41 -10.24 11.64
C PHE A 219 23.54 -9.40 11.04
N ARG A 220 24.66 -10.05 10.69
CA ARG A 220 25.84 -9.36 10.12
C ARG A 220 25.52 -8.67 8.80
N GLN A 221 24.73 -9.33 7.95
CA GLN A 221 24.33 -8.78 6.65
C GLN A 221 23.42 -7.57 6.83
N ILE A 222 22.41 -7.68 7.71
CA ILE A 222 21.45 -6.60 7.98
C ILE A 222 22.15 -5.41 8.65
N SER A 223 23.00 -5.66 9.64
CA SER A 223 23.76 -4.61 10.35
C SER A 223 24.67 -3.83 9.41
N ARG A 224 25.38 -4.53 8.51
CA ARG A 224 26.18 -3.88 7.47
C ARG A 224 25.33 -3.02 6.54
N ALA A 225 24.22 -3.55 6.04
CA ALA A 225 23.32 -2.80 5.16
C ALA A 225 22.73 -1.55 5.85
N ALA A 226 22.47 -1.63 7.16
CA ALA A 226 21.99 -0.49 7.93
C ALA A 226 22.99 0.68 7.90
N MET A 227 24.29 0.39 8.08
CA MET A 227 25.37 1.37 8.02
C MET A 227 25.61 1.87 6.58
N ASP A 228 25.73 0.96 5.62
CA ASP A 228 26.05 1.28 4.22
C ASP A 228 25.00 2.21 3.59
N TYR A 229 23.74 2.07 4.01
CA TYR A 229 22.60 2.83 3.49
C TYR A 229 22.03 3.87 4.47
N ALA A 230 22.74 4.14 5.57
CA ALA A 230 22.37 5.13 6.59
C ALA A 230 20.91 4.99 7.07
N LEU A 231 20.58 3.83 7.66
CA LEU A 231 19.25 3.47 8.15
C LEU A 231 19.22 3.50 9.69
N PRO A 232 19.08 4.67 10.33
CA PRO A 232 19.32 4.83 11.77
C PRO A 232 18.38 3.99 12.66
N LEU A 233 17.12 3.80 12.24
CA LEU A 233 16.18 2.95 12.98
C LEU A 233 16.60 1.48 12.94
N LEU A 234 17.09 1.01 11.79
CA LEU A 234 17.58 -0.36 11.62
C LEU A 234 18.87 -0.57 12.40
N GLU A 235 19.81 0.39 12.34
CA GLU A 235 21.03 0.38 13.15
C GLU A 235 20.71 0.26 14.65
N ARG A 236 19.79 1.09 15.16
CA ARG A 236 19.36 1.04 16.56
C ARG A 236 18.73 -0.30 16.92
N LYS A 237 17.95 -0.89 16.01
CA LYS A 237 17.34 -2.23 16.22
C LYS A 237 18.41 -3.32 16.28
N CYS A 238 19.42 -3.26 15.40
CA CYS A 238 20.57 -4.17 15.42
C CYS A 238 21.36 -4.04 16.73
N LEU A 239 21.67 -2.82 17.17
CA LEU A 239 22.37 -2.58 18.45
C LEU A 239 21.59 -3.14 19.63
N LYS A 240 20.28 -2.95 19.67
CA LYS A 240 19.42 -3.52 20.72
C LYS A 240 19.50 -5.04 20.77
N LYS A 241 19.57 -5.71 19.62
CA LYS A 241 19.73 -7.18 19.59
C LYS A 241 21.06 -7.62 20.19
N ILE A 242 22.16 -6.90 19.94
CA ILE A 242 23.45 -7.17 20.58
C ILE A 242 23.32 -7.05 22.11
N THR A 243 22.73 -5.95 22.60
CA THR A 243 22.58 -5.72 24.05
C THR A 243 21.66 -6.74 24.72
N ASP A 244 20.66 -7.24 24.00
CA ASP A 244 19.73 -8.26 24.49
C ASP A 244 20.32 -9.69 24.45
N GLY A 245 21.61 -9.85 24.11
CA GLY A 245 22.33 -11.11 24.23
C GLY A 245 22.25 -12.04 23.02
N TYR A 246 22.07 -11.52 21.80
CA TYR A 246 22.24 -12.28 20.54
C TYR A 246 23.72 -12.67 20.26
N ASN A 247 24.41 -13.19 21.27
CA ASN A 247 25.81 -13.60 21.25
C ASN A 247 25.96 -15.13 21.05
N GLU A 248 25.25 -15.70 20.08
CA GLU A 248 25.75 -16.89 19.37
C GLU A 248 26.36 -16.48 18.03
N ILE A 249 27.21 -15.45 18.06
CA ILE A 249 28.10 -15.13 16.95
C ILE A 249 29.26 -16.12 17.05
N ARG A 250 29.11 -17.31 16.48
CA ARG A 250 30.26 -18.19 16.21
C ARG A 250 31.14 -17.48 15.18
N TYR A 251 32.30 -17.03 15.63
CA TYR A 251 33.40 -16.54 14.78
C TYR A 251 33.90 -17.64 13.86
#